data_AF-A0A1G1Z8S8-F1
#
_entry.id   AF-A0A1G1Z8S8-F1
#
_cell.length_a   1.000
_cell.length_b   1.000
_cell.length_c   1.000
_cell.angle_alpha   90.00
_cell.angle_beta   90.00
_cell.angle_gamma   90.00
#
_symmetry.space_group_name_H-M   'P 1'
#
loop_
_entity.id
_entity.type
_entity.pdbx_description
1 polymer ?
#
loop_
_entity_poly.entity_id
_entity_poly.type
_entity_poly.pdbx_seq_one_letter_code
_entity_poly.pdbx_strand_id
1 'polypeptide(L)'
;MENPGEGQEDHLRVLKHNLKTPLTVVKGYLSFWKNDSNLRFPPKKQKEFVMKALENAEKLEELINTTFEEIMKDYEKKENKVI
;
A
#
# COMPACT_ATOMS: atom_id res chain seq x y z
N MET A 1 25.40 -3.18 20.01
CA MET A 1 24.14 -3.04 20.75
C MET A 1 23.20 -2.33 19.79
N GLU A 2 22.24 -3.03 19.19
CA GLU A 2 21.22 -2.37 18.36
C GLU A 2 20.39 -1.45 19.26
N ASN A 3 20.27 -0.20 18.85
CA ASN A 3 19.48 0.79 19.57
C ASN A 3 18.00 0.43 19.34
N PRO A 4 17.17 0.22 20.38
CA PRO A 4 15.78 -0.18 20.22
C PRO A 4 14.91 0.81 19.40
N GLY A 5 15.38 2.04 19.17
CA GLY A 5 14.75 3.01 18.28
C GLY A 5 14.99 2.78 16.78
N GLU A 6 16.10 2.13 16.39
CA GLU A 6 16.47 1.94 14.98
C GLU A 6 15.53 0.97 14.26
N GLY A 7 15.11 -0.11 14.95
CA GLY A 7 14.21 -1.12 14.36
C GLY A 7 12.80 -0.61 14.06
N GLN A 8 12.25 0.29 14.89
CA GLN A 8 10.92 0.87 14.63
C GLN A 8 10.96 1.89 13.49
N GLU A 9 11.99 2.74 13.43
CA GLU A 9 12.15 3.68 12.32
C GLU A 9 12.34 2.95 10.98
N ASP A 10 13.10 1.85 10.98
CA ASP A 10 13.27 1.02 9.80
C ASP A 10 11.97 0.33 9.37
N HIS A 11 11.17 -0.18 10.30
CA HIS A 11 9.85 -0.74 10.00
C HIS A 11 8.91 0.29 9.37
N LEU A 12 8.85 1.51 9.93
CA LEU A 12 8.03 2.59 9.38
C LEU A 12 8.50 3.03 7.98
N ARG A 13 9.82 3.03 7.75
CA ARG A 13 10.41 3.32 6.43
C ARG A 13 10.02 2.25 5.41
N VAL A 14 10.11 0.98 5.78
CA VAL A 14 9.72 -0.15 4.92
C VAL A 14 8.23 -0.09 4.60
N LEU A 15 7.38 0.13 5.61
CA LEU A 15 5.94 0.32 5.41
C LEU A 15 5.64 1.45 4.43
N LYS A 16 6.26 2.61 4.61
CA LYS A 16 6.11 3.76 3.69
C LYS A 16 6.48 3.39 2.26
N HIS A 17 7.58 2.67 2.06
CA HIS A 17 7.99 2.20 0.73
C HIS A 17 6.97 1.23 0.12
N ASN A 18 6.50 0.27 0.93
CA ASN A 18 5.56 -0.76 0.51
C ASN A 18 4.19 -0.19 0.16
N LEU A 19 3.71 0.85 0.85
CA LEU A 19 2.49 1.56 0.50
C LEU A 19 2.67 2.44 -0.74
N LYS A 20 3.82 3.12 -0.88
CA LYS A 20 4.09 4.04 -2.00
C LYS A 20 4.12 3.33 -3.35
N THR A 21 4.63 2.09 -3.39
CA THR A 21 4.79 1.32 -4.63
C THR A 21 3.46 1.05 -5.35
N PRO A 22 2.47 0.36 -4.76
CA PRO A 22 1.17 0.13 -5.39
C PRO A 22 0.42 1.44 -5.66
N LEU A 23 0.51 2.43 -4.76
CA LEU A 23 -0.09 3.75 -4.98
C LEU A 23 0.47 4.45 -6.23
N THR A 24 1.78 4.35 -6.47
CA THR A 24 2.42 4.91 -7.66
C THR A 24 1.88 4.24 -8.93
N VAL A 25 1.68 2.93 -8.89
CA VAL A 25 1.12 2.16 -10.01
C VAL A 25 -0.33 2.54 -10.28
N VAL A 26 -1.18 2.61 -9.24
CA VAL A 26 -2.58 3.06 -9.34
C VAL A 26 -2.65 4.43 -10.02
N LYS A 27 -1.89 5.40 -9.50
CA LYS A 27 -1.85 6.75 -10.06
C LYS A 27 -1.34 6.77 -11.50
N GLY A 28 -0.33 5.95 -11.81
CA GLY A 28 0.24 5.83 -13.15
C GLY A 28 -0.80 5.36 -14.17
N TYR A 29 -1.49 4.25 -13.91
CA TYR A 29 -2.51 3.75 -14.83
C TYR A 29 -3.72 4.67 -14.93
N LEU A 30 -4.22 5.23 -13.81
CA LEU A 30 -5.35 6.15 -13.85
C LEU A 30 -5.01 7.50 -14.51
N SER A 31 -3.74 7.87 -14.60
CA SER A 31 -3.31 9.07 -15.32
C SER A 31 -3.66 9.03 -16.81
N PHE A 32 -3.81 7.84 -17.40
CA PHE A 32 -4.25 7.72 -18.80
C PHE A 32 -5.66 8.25 -19.01
N TRP A 33 -6.58 8.04 -18.06
CA TRP A 33 -7.95 8.60 -18.12
C TRP A 33 -7.97 10.07 -17.75
N LYS A 34 -7.16 10.48 -16.77
CA LYS A 34 -7.05 11.90 -16.38
C LYS A 34 -6.64 12.80 -17.55
N ASN A 35 -5.80 12.28 -18.44
CA ASN A 35 -5.21 13.02 -19.56
C ASN A 35 -5.79 12.61 -20.92
N ASP A 36 -6.95 11.94 -20.96
CA ASP A 36 -7.62 11.40 -22.17
C ASP A 36 -6.74 10.52 -23.09
N SER A 37 -5.58 10.09 -22.59
CA SER A 37 -4.60 9.30 -23.32
C SER A 37 -5.06 7.84 -23.47
N ASN A 38 -6.00 7.39 -22.63
CA ASN A 38 -6.64 6.08 -22.72
C ASN A 38 -7.32 5.86 -24.09
N LEU A 39 -7.81 6.93 -24.74
CA LEU A 39 -8.50 6.87 -26.04
C LEU A 39 -7.61 6.39 -27.19
N ARG A 40 -6.27 6.46 -27.02
CA ARG A 40 -5.29 5.95 -27.99
C ARG A 40 -5.15 4.43 -27.98
N PHE A 41 -5.75 3.75 -27.00
CA PHE A 41 -5.62 2.32 -26.81
C PHE A 41 -6.92 1.59 -27.15
N PRO A 42 -6.86 0.37 -27.73
CA PRO A 42 -8.06 -0.43 -27.99
C PRO A 42 -8.75 -0.83 -26.66
N PRO A 43 -10.07 -1.12 -26.67
CA PRO A 43 -10.83 -1.42 -25.46
C PRO A 43 -10.22 -2.53 -24.58
N LYS A 44 -9.66 -3.58 -25.20
CA LYS A 44 -8.96 -4.66 -24.48
C LYS A 44 -7.79 -4.12 -23.64
N LYS A 45 -7.01 -3.19 -24.19
CA LYS A 45 -5.85 -2.62 -23.51
C LYS A 45 -6.25 -1.64 -22.41
N GLN A 46 -7.32 -0.87 -22.63
CA GLN A 46 -7.91 -0.03 -21.59
C GLN A 46 -8.36 -0.88 -20.39
N LYS A 47 -9.04 -2.01 -20.65
CA LYS A 47 -9.42 -2.96 -19.59
C LYS A 47 -8.22 -3.48 -18.81
N GLU A 48 -7.13 -3.86 -19.49
CA GLU A 48 -5.88 -4.27 -18.82
C GLU A 48 -5.34 -3.20 -17.87
N PHE A 49 -5.34 -1.93 -18.27
CA PHE A 49 -4.89 -0.82 -17.42
C PHE A 49 -5.79 -0.62 -16.20
N VAL A 50 -7.12 -0.70 -16.35
CA VAL A 50 -8.05 -0.65 -15.21
C VAL A 50 -7.81 -1.82 -14.26
N MET A 51 -7.67 -3.04 -14.78
CA MET A 51 -7.40 -4.22 -13.96
C MET A 51 -6.09 -4.07 -13.19
N LYS A 52 -5.04 -3.54 -13.83
CA LYS A 52 -3.76 -3.28 -13.15
C LYS A 52 -3.88 -2.22 -12.05
N ALA A 53 -4.69 -1.18 -12.27
CA ALA A 53 -4.96 -0.19 -11.21
C ALA A 53 -5.73 -0.85 -10.05
N LEU A 54 -6.77 -1.63 -10.35
CA LEU A 54 -7.57 -2.31 -9.33
C LEU A 54 -6.76 -3.31 -8.50
N GLU A 55 -5.99 -4.19 -9.15
CA GLU A 55 -5.10 -5.15 -8.48
C GLU A 55 -4.13 -4.45 -7.49
N ASN A 56 -3.67 -3.24 -7.80
CA ASN A 56 -2.77 -2.50 -6.92
C ASN A 56 -3.53 -1.73 -5.81
N ALA A 57 -4.78 -1.33 -6.07
CA ALA A 57 -5.63 -0.77 -5.03
C ALA A 57 -5.98 -1.84 -3.97
N GLU A 58 -6.32 -3.05 -4.39
CA GLU A 58 -6.58 -4.20 -3.50
C GLU A 58 -5.33 -4.57 -2.68
N LYS A 59 -4.15 -4.60 -3.30
CA LYS A 59 -2.88 -4.79 -2.56
C LYS A 59 -2.62 -3.69 -1.52
N LEU A 60 -2.98 -2.45 -1.84
CA LEU A 60 -2.82 -1.34 -0.91
C LEU A 60 -3.78 -1.51 0.28
N GLU A 61 -5.01 -1.94 0.03
CA GLU A 61 -5.98 -2.27 1.08
C GLU A 61 -5.46 -3.38 2.00
N GLU A 62 -4.95 -4.47 1.43
CA GLU A 62 -4.35 -5.58 2.20
C GLU A 62 -3.20 -5.09 3.09
N LEU A 63 -2.25 -4.32 2.53
CA LEU A 63 -1.12 -3.76 3.28
C LEU A 63 -1.58 -2.87 4.43
N ILE A 64 -2.59 -2.03 4.20
CA ILE A 64 -3.16 -1.16 5.24
C ILE A 64 -3.76 -2.01 6.35
N ASN A 65 -4.62 -2.98 6.00
CA ASN A 65 -5.29 -3.84 6.97
C ASN A 65 -4.29 -4.63 7.81
N THR A 66 -3.33 -5.31 7.19
CA THR A 66 -2.30 -6.08 7.90
C THR A 66 -1.50 -5.20 8.84
N THR A 67 -1.11 -3.99 8.40
CA THR A 67 -0.34 -3.06 9.25
C THR A 67 -1.13 -2.65 10.48
N PHE A 68 -2.40 -2.28 10.32
CA PHE A 68 -3.22 -1.86 11.45
C PHE A 68 -3.53 -3.04 12.40
N GLU A 69 -3.74 -4.24 11.87
CA GLU A 69 -3.89 -5.44 12.70
C GLU A 69 -2.67 -5.72 13.58
N GLU A 70 -1.45 -5.57 13.03
CA GLU A 70 -0.21 -5.74 13.80
C GLU A 70 -0.09 -4.69 14.89
N ILE A 71 -0.35 -3.42 14.56
CA ILE A 71 -0.35 -2.32 15.52
C ILE A 71 -1.35 -2.59 16.65
N MET A 72 -2.58 -3.00 16.33
CA MET A 72 -3.62 -3.30 17.33
C MET A 72 -3.21 -4.47 18.24
N LYS A 73 -2.67 -5.56 17.67
CA LYS A 73 -2.15 -6.70 18.46
C LYS A 73 -1.05 -6.29 19.42
N ASP A 74 -0.19 -5.35 19.02
CA ASP A 74 0.88 -4.84 19.87
C ASP A 74 0.37 -3.94 21.01
N TYR A 75 -0.72 -3.21 20.79
CA TYR A 75 -1.40 -2.47 21.86
C TYR A 75 -2.04 -3.41 22.88
N GLU A 76 -2.79 -4.43 22.45
CA GLU A 76 -3.45 -5.40 23.34
C GLU A 76 -2.44 -6.16 24.23
N LYS A 77 -1.28 -6.55 23.67
CA LYS A 77 -0.20 -7.21 24.43
C LYS A 77 0.41 -6.32 25.50
N LYS A 78 0.47 -5.00 25.28
CA LYS A 78 0.99 -4.05 26.26
C LYS A 78 0.00 -3.87 27.41
N GLU A 79 -1.29 -3.81 27.10
CA GLU A 79 -2.35 -3.68 28.11
C GLU A 79 -2.43 -4.91 29.03
N ASN A 80 -2.36 -6.12 28.46
CA ASN A 80 -2.38 -7.37 29.23
C ASN A 80 -1.11 -7.68 30.05
N LYS A 81 -0.02 -6.92 29.87
CA LYS A 81 1.21 -7.06 30.68
C LYS A 81 1.24 -6.15 31.92
N VAL A 82 0.26 -5.27 32.07
CA VAL A 82 0.18 -4.28 33.16
C VAL A 82 -0.70 -4.77 34.32
N ILE A 83 -1.24 -6.00 34.23
CA ILE A 83 -2.04 -6.67 35.28
C ILE A 83 -1.24 -7.83 35.88
#